data_AF-A0A6G8QBA8-F1
#
_entry.id   AF-A0A6G8QBA8-F1
#
_cell.length_a   1.000
_cell.length_b   1.000
_cell.length_c   1.000
_cell.angle_alpha   90.00
_cell.angle_beta   90.00
_cell.angle_gamma   90.00
#
_symmetry.space_group_name_H-M   'P 1'
#
loop_
_entity.id
_entity.type
_entity.pdbx_description
1 polymer ?
#
loop_
_entity_poly.entity_id
_entity_poly.type
_entity_poly.pdbx_seq_one_letter_code
_entity_poly.pdbx_strand_id
1 'polypeptide(L)'
;MESQHERLNALYSEATQVLLDCTGNLEAAEELVDGIPDRRAALERRLAPLLKRRDEAYEELERVRLKRYSEDDYDYVSPEERVAEDTYQRARSDAYHASMGTGGDDFDLENRKAVARQLASLVREDSERRLEAIAKRGGDPELRKYVAGCKDEVFRSTYRLMRRFAEARSLLHEEVRTTRAEANNIFDRLKNPPVEQ
;
A
#
# COMPACT_ATOMS: atom_id res chain seq x y z
N MET A 1 3.64 -3.66 47.50
CA MET A 1 3.88 -4.91 46.77
C MET A 1 2.61 -5.20 46.00
N GLU A 2 2.65 -5.14 44.68
CA GLU A 2 1.51 -5.56 43.83
C GLU A 2 1.23 -7.04 44.12
N SER A 3 -0.03 -7.38 44.40
CA SER A 3 -0.38 -8.78 44.64
C SER A 3 -0.23 -9.57 43.33
N GLN A 4 0.12 -10.85 43.44
CA GLN A 4 0.23 -11.75 42.29
C GLN A 4 -1.08 -11.78 41.46
N HIS A 5 -2.22 -11.54 42.12
CA HIS A 5 -3.53 -11.46 41.47
C HIS A 5 -3.70 -10.19 40.62
N GLU A 6 -3.29 -9.03 41.13
CA GLU A 6 -3.30 -7.76 40.38
C GLU A 6 -2.41 -7.84 39.14
N ARG A 7 -1.22 -8.43 39.28
CA ARG A 7 -0.31 -8.66 38.16
C ARG A 7 -0.89 -9.59 37.11
N LEU A 8 -1.59 -10.67 37.50
CA LEU A 8 -2.25 -11.56 36.56
C LEU A 8 -3.40 -10.88 35.84
N ASN A 9 -4.26 -10.15 36.56
CA ASN A 9 -5.37 -9.40 35.96
C ASN A 9 -4.87 -8.35 34.95
N ALA A 10 -3.75 -7.68 35.23
CA ALA A 10 -3.11 -6.78 34.28
C ALA A 10 -2.68 -7.49 32.99
N LEU A 11 -2.13 -8.71 33.08
CA LEU A 11 -1.73 -9.50 31.90
C LEU A 11 -2.93 -10.00 31.08
N TYR A 12 -4.05 -10.37 31.73
CA TYR A 12 -5.30 -10.68 31.02
C TYR A 12 -5.86 -9.46 30.27
N SER A 13 -5.84 -8.30 30.92
CA SER A 13 -6.25 -7.03 30.29
C SER A 13 -5.34 -6.68 29.11
N GLU A 14 -4.01 -6.82 29.27
CA GLU A 14 -3.04 -6.60 28.20
C GLU A 14 -3.29 -7.52 27.00
N ALA A 15 -3.58 -8.81 27.24
CA ALA A 15 -3.91 -9.76 26.18
C ALA A 15 -5.24 -9.42 25.48
N THR A 16 -6.25 -8.96 26.23
CA THR A 16 -7.51 -8.46 25.67
C THR A 16 -7.26 -7.24 24.78
N GLN A 17 -6.42 -6.32 25.21
CA GLN A 17 -6.09 -5.13 24.43
C GLN A 17 -5.38 -5.49 23.12
N VAL A 18 -4.51 -6.51 23.11
CA VAL A 18 -3.90 -7.00 21.86
C VAL A 18 -4.95 -7.48 20.86
N LEU A 19 -6.05 -8.10 21.33
CA LEU A 19 -7.16 -8.51 20.45
C LEU A 19 -7.94 -7.32 19.89
N LEU A 20 -8.20 -6.32 20.73
CA LEU A 20 -8.87 -5.09 20.30
C LEU A 20 -8.04 -4.35 19.26
N ASP A 21 -6.73 -4.17 19.53
CA ASP A 21 -5.79 -3.55 18.60
C ASP A 21 -5.72 -4.34 17.29
N CYS A 22 -5.68 -5.68 17.36
CA CYS A 22 -5.70 -6.54 16.17
C CYS A 22 -6.95 -6.28 15.34
N THR A 23 -8.12 -6.21 15.98
CA THR A 23 -9.40 -6.03 15.30
C THR A 23 -9.45 -4.65 14.63
N GLY A 24 -9.14 -3.58 15.36
CA GLY A 24 -9.11 -2.22 14.81
C GLY A 24 -8.11 -2.05 13.67
N ASN A 25 -6.93 -2.68 13.77
CA ASN A 25 -5.94 -2.65 12.69
C ASN A 25 -6.41 -3.40 11.44
N LEU A 26 -7.15 -4.50 11.59
CA LEU A 26 -7.72 -5.25 10.47
C LEU A 26 -8.89 -4.50 9.82
N GLU A 27 -9.73 -3.82 10.60
CA GLU A 27 -10.81 -2.97 10.08
C GLU A 27 -10.24 -1.79 9.27
N ALA A 28 -9.24 -1.08 9.80
CA ALA A 28 -8.56 -0.01 9.08
C ALA A 28 -7.84 -0.52 7.81
N ALA A 29 -7.24 -1.71 7.88
CA ALA A 29 -6.64 -2.35 6.71
C ALA A 29 -7.69 -2.68 5.64
N GLU A 30 -8.88 -3.12 6.03
CA GLU A 30 -10.00 -3.38 5.10
C GLU A 30 -10.44 -2.09 4.40
N GLU A 31 -10.70 -1.02 5.14
CA GLU A 31 -11.10 0.28 4.58
C GLU A 31 -10.05 0.80 3.58
N LEU A 32 -8.77 0.62 3.90
CA LEU A 32 -7.69 1.02 3.01
C LEU A 32 -7.69 0.19 1.72
N VAL A 33 -7.86 -1.13 1.80
CA VAL A 33 -7.92 -2.00 0.61
C VAL A 33 -9.17 -1.74 -0.23
N ASP A 34 -10.29 -1.39 0.40
CA ASP A 34 -11.55 -1.03 -0.27
C ASP A 34 -11.52 0.35 -0.92
N GLY A 35 -10.76 1.30 -0.36
CA GLY A 35 -10.57 2.63 -0.95
C GLY A 35 -9.62 2.70 -2.15
N ILE A 36 -8.92 1.60 -2.50
CA ILE A 36 -7.96 1.57 -3.62
C ILE A 36 -8.63 1.97 -4.96
N PRO A 37 -9.80 1.44 -5.36
CA PRO A 37 -10.46 1.80 -6.61
C PRO A 37 -10.83 3.29 -6.72
N ASP A 38 -11.29 3.91 -5.64
CA ASP A 38 -11.66 5.34 -5.65
C ASP A 38 -10.43 6.25 -5.74
N ARG A 39 -9.37 5.91 -5.00
CA ARG A 39 -8.08 6.62 -5.10
C ARG A 39 -7.47 6.47 -6.50
N ARG A 40 -7.62 5.29 -7.12
CA ARG A 40 -7.24 5.02 -8.52
C ARG A 40 -8.03 5.90 -9.48
N ALA A 41 -9.35 5.93 -9.38
CA ALA A 41 -10.18 6.75 -10.27
C ALA A 41 -9.84 8.25 -10.15
N ALA A 42 -9.55 8.73 -8.93
CA ALA A 42 -9.11 10.10 -8.71
C ALA A 42 -7.74 10.39 -9.32
N LEU A 43 -6.81 9.43 -9.28
CA LEU A 43 -5.49 9.54 -9.89
C LEU A 43 -5.54 9.51 -11.41
N GLU A 44 -6.27 8.56 -12.01
CA GLU A 44 -6.47 8.48 -13.47
C GLU A 44 -7.06 9.79 -14.02
N ARG A 45 -8.01 10.40 -13.31
CA ARG A 45 -8.57 11.72 -13.67
C ARG A 45 -7.54 12.84 -13.61
N ARG A 46 -6.57 12.79 -12.69
CA ARG A 46 -5.47 13.77 -12.59
C ARG A 46 -4.40 13.53 -13.65
N LEU A 47 -4.14 12.27 -14.00
CA LEU A 47 -3.12 11.88 -14.97
C LEU A 47 -3.56 12.11 -16.42
N ALA A 48 -4.85 11.89 -16.72
CA ALA A 48 -5.44 12.05 -18.05
C ALA A 48 -5.07 13.37 -18.76
N PRO A 49 -5.18 14.57 -18.13
CA PRO A 49 -4.78 15.81 -18.79
C PRO A 49 -3.27 15.91 -19.04
N LEU A 50 -2.43 15.28 -18.23
CA LEU A 50 -0.96 15.28 -18.42
C LEU A 50 -0.56 14.38 -19.59
N LEU A 51 -1.17 13.19 -19.68
CA LEU A 51 -0.99 12.29 -20.82
C LEU A 51 -1.45 12.93 -22.11
N LYS A 52 -2.62 13.60 -22.09
CA LYS A 52 -3.13 14.32 -23.25
C LYS A 52 -2.17 15.41 -23.73
N ARG A 53 -1.62 16.21 -22.80
CA ARG A 53 -0.62 17.25 -23.14
C ARG A 53 0.67 16.67 -23.70
N ARG A 54 1.12 15.53 -23.19
CA ARG A 54 2.29 14.81 -23.73
C ARG A 54 2.03 14.38 -25.17
N ASP A 55 0.86 13.81 -25.44
CA ASP A 55 0.50 13.31 -26.76
C ASP A 55 0.34 14.46 -27.76
N GLU A 56 -0.35 15.54 -27.38
CA GLU A 56 -0.46 16.76 -28.18
C GLU A 56 0.93 17.38 -28.48
N ALA A 57 1.86 17.38 -27.52
CA ALA A 57 3.22 17.87 -27.74
C ALA A 57 4.06 16.95 -28.64
N TYR A 58 3.83 15.63 -28.59
CA TYR A 58 4.47 14.66 -29.47
C TYR A 58 3.99 14.80 -30.92
N GLU A 59 2.68 14.93 -31.12
CA GLU A 59 2.08 15.17 -32.44
C GLU A 59 2.64 16.44 -33.09
N GLU A 60 2.80 17.52 -32.31
CA GLU A 60 3.39 18.77 -32.78
C GLU A 60 4.87 18.62 -33.16
N LEU A 61 5.65 17.91 -32.34
CA LEU A 61 7.04 17.59 -32.65
C LEU A 61 7.17 16.74 -33.92
N GLU A 62 6.33 15.72 -34.09
CA GLU A 62 6.29 14.93 -35.33
C GLU A 62 5.94 15.81 -36.53
N ARG A 63 4.94 16.69 -36.42
CA ARG A 63 4.53 17.60 -37.49
C ARG A 63 5.69 18.48 -37.95
N VAL A 64 6.47 19.04 -37.01
CA VAL A 64 7.64 19.87 -37.34
C VAL A 64 8.74 19.05 -38.01
N ARG A 65 9.01 17.83 -37.51
CA ARG A 65 10.00 16.91 -38.12
C ARG A 65 9.59 16.46 -39.52
N LEU A 66 8.31 16.17 -39.74
CA LEU A 66 7.75 15.80 -41.04
C LEU A 66 7.92 16.92 -42.08
N LYS A 67 7.76 18.19 -41.69
CA LYS A 67 8.07 19.33 -42.57
C LYS A 67 9.54 19.33 -42.99
N ARG A 68 10.48 19.11 -42.05
CA ARG A 68 11.92 19.03 -42.36
C ARG A 68 12.23 17.91 -43.37
N TYR A 69 11.66 16.72 -43.18
CA TYR A 69 11.84 15.60 -44.11
C TYR A 69 11.34 15.90 -45.53
N SER A 70 10.42 16.86 -45.70
CA SER A 70 9.96 17.30 -47.01
C SER A 70 10.83 18.38 -47.67
N GLU A 71 11.78 18.97 -46.92
CA GLU A 71 12.64 20.08 -47.36
C GLU A 71 14.09 19.63 -47.69
N ASP A 72 14.38 18.32 -47.65
CA ASP A 72 15.69 17.69 -47.96
C ASP A 72 16.90 18.23 -47.15
N ASP A 73 16.67 18.90 -46.01
CA ASP A 73 17.71 19.42 -45.13
C ASP A 73 17.83 18.58 -43.84
N TYR A 74 18.47 17.42 -43.97
CA TYR A 74 18.52 16.38 -42.91
C TYR A 74 19.43 16.74 -41.73
N ASP A 75 20.36 17.68 -41.90
CA ASP A 75 21.37 18.05 -40.90
C ASP A 75 21.00 19.31 -40.09
N TYR A 76 19.92 20.00 -40.46
CA TYR A 76 19.48 21.23 -39.79
C TYR A 76 18.32 20.99 -38.82
N VAL A 77 18.59 21.15 -37.52
CA VAL A 77 17.54 21.21 -36.49
C VAL A 77 17.06 22.66 -36.37
N SER A 78 15.82 22.91 -36.79
CA SER A 78 15.24 24.26 -36.77
C SER A 78 14.99 24.75 -35.34
N PRO A 79 14.97 26.07 -35.10
CA PRO A 79 14.54 26.63 -33.81
C PRO A 79 13.14 26.18 -33.41
N GLU A 80 12.22 26.01 -34.38
CA GLU A 80 10.87 25.47 -34.16
C GLU A 80 10.91 24.03 -33.64
N GLU A 81 11.78 23.19 -34.21
CA GLU A 81 11.97 21.81 -33.76
C GLU A 81 12.55 21.75 -32.34
N ARG A 82 13.51 22.62 -31.99
CA ARG A 82 14.03 22.67 -30.62
C ARG A 82 12.96 23.05 -29.60
N VAL A 83 12.09 24.00 -29.94
CA VAL A 83 10.99 24.41 -29.05
C VAL A 83 9.96 23.29 -28.91
N ALA A 84 9.61 22.60 -30.00
CA ALA A 84 8.69 21.47 -29.97
C ALA A 84 9.28 20.30 -29.16
N GLU A 85 10.57 20.00 -29.33
CA GLU A 85 11.29 18.97 -28.57
C GLU A 85 11.31 19.31 -27.07
N ASP A 86 11.71 20.53 -26.70
CA ASP A 86 11.73 20.98 -25.30
C ASP A 86 10.33 20.88 -24.67
N THR A 87 9.28 21.24 -25.42
CA THR A 87 7.89 21.16 -24.97
C THR A 87 7.46 19.71 -24.73
N TYR A 88 7.79 18.82 -25.66
CA TYR A 88 7.55 17.38 -25.51
C TYR A 88 8.32 16.80 -24.32
N GLN A 89 9.61 17.13 -24.16
CA GLN A 89 10.42 16.60 -23.06
C GLN A 89 9.89 17.05 -21.69
N ARG A 90 9.44 18.31 -21.56
CA ARG A 90 8.77 18.79 -20.34
C ARG A 90 7.47 18.04 -20.06
N ALA A 91 6.58 17.93 -21.06
CA ALA A 91 5.31 17.23 -20.89
C ALA A 91 5.51 15.74 -20.57
N ARG A 92 6.52 15.10 -21.18
CA ARG A 92 6.94 13.73 -20.88
C ARG A 92 7.45 13.60 -19.45
N SER A 93 8.29 14.53 -18.99
CA SER A 93 8.83 14.53 -17.63
C SER A 93 7.71 14.70 -16.59
N ASP A 94 6.78 15.61 -16.82
CA ASP A 94 5.63 15.86 -15.94
C ASP A 94 4.73 14.62 -15.84
N ALA A 95 4.41 14.00 -16.99
CA ALA A 95 3.65 12.75 -17.02
C ALA A 95 4.39 11.60 -16.33
N TYR A 96 5.71 11.49 -16.55
CA TYR A 96 6.55 10.48 -15.92
C TYR A 96 6.58 10.63 -14.40
N HIS A 97 6.86 11.82 -13.88
CA HIS A 97 6.88 12.07 -12.44
C HIS A 97 5.51 11.86 -11.80
N ALA A 98 4.43 12.26 -12.47
CA ALA A 98 3.08 11.97 -12.02
C ALA A 98 2.80 10.46 -11.98
N SER A 99 3.30 9.69 -12.95
CA SER A 99 3.14 8.22 -13.00
C SER A 99 4.06 7.45 -12.04
N MET A 100 5.24 7.99 -11.70
CA MET A 100 6.13 7.39 -10.69
C MET A 100 5.55 7.50 -9.28
N GLY A 101 4.70 8.50 -9.03
CA GLY A 101 3.90 8.60 -7.81
C GLY A 101 2.71 7.62 -7.77
N THR A 102 2.39 6.95 -8.87
CA THR A 102 1.28 6.00 -8.98
C THR A 102 1.74 4.55 -9.02
N GLY A 103 2.88 4.23 -8.37
CA GLY A 103 3.54 2.92 -8.32
C GLY A 103 2.85 1.88 -9.18
N GLY A 104 3.34 1.62 -10.39
CA GLY A 104 2.63 0.94 -11.50
C GLY A 104 1.94 -0.39 -11.20
N ASP A 105 2.09 -0.92 -9.99
CA ASP A 105 1.41 -2.09 -9.44
C ASP A 105 0.02 -1.75 -8.84
N ASP A 106 -0.30 -0.49 -8.52
CA ASP A 106 -1.61 -0.04 -7.97
C ASP A 106 -2.80 -0.29 -8.92
N PHE A 107 -2.51 -0.67 -10.16
CA PHE A 107 -3.47 -0.87 -11.24
C PHE A 107 -4.01 -2.30 -11.34
N ASP A 108 -3.49 -3.27 -10.56
CA ASP A 108 -3.93 -4.67 -10.60
C ASP A 108 -4.87 -5.07 -9.43
N LEU A 109 -5.97 -5.74 -9.76
CA LEU A 109 -6.85 -6.43 -8.81
C LEU A 109 -6.11 -7.51 -8.01
N GLU A 110 -5.07 -8.11 -8.58
CA GLU A 110 -4.18 -9.02 -7.88
C GLU A 110 -3.38 -8.28 -6.79
N ASN A 111 -3.02 -7.01 -7.01
CA ASN A 111 -2.29 -6.22 -6.03
C ASN A 111 -3.11 -5.90 -4.77
N ARG A 112 -4.42 -5.65 -4.88
CA ARG A 112 -5.32 -5.51 -3.71
C ARG A 112 -5.28 -6.74 -2.79
N LYS A 113 -5.15 -7.93 -3.38
CA LYS A 113 -5.08 -9.21 -2.65
C LYS A 113 -3.73 -9.38 -1.99
N ALA A 114 -2.65 -8.99 -2.69
CA ALA A 114 -1.31 -8.94 -2.14
C ALA A 114 -1.26 -8.05 -0.90
N VAL A 115 -1.81 -6.83 -1.01
CA VAL A 115 -1.84 -5.83 0.07
C VAL A 115 -2.60 -6.38 1.27
N ALA A 116 -3.81 -6.91 1.06
CA ALA A 116 -4.61 -7.50 2.14
C ALA A 116 -3.89 -8.66 2.85
N ARG A 117 -3.23 -9.56 2.11
CA ARG A 117 -2.46 -10.68 2.69
C ARG A 117 -1.24 -10.21 3.48
N GLN A 118 -0.49 -9.22 2.96
CA GLN A 118 0.68 -8.67 3.64
C GLN A 118 0.27 -7.94 4.92
N LEU A 119 -0.77 -7.09 4.87
CA LEU A 119 -1.30 -6.40 6.05
C LEU A 119 -1.81 -7.40 7.10
N ALA A 120 -2.61 -8.38 6.70
CA ALA A 120 -3.11 -9.42 7.62
C ALA A 120 -1.96 -10.22 8.25
N SER A 121 -0.89 -10.49 7.50
CA SER A 121 0.29 -11.20 8.02
C SER A 121 1.07 -10.35 9.02
N LEU A 122 1.31 -9.07 8.72
CA LEU A 122 1.99 -8.13 9.63
C LEU A 122 1.22 -7.95 10.95
N VAL A 123 -0.10 -7.77 10.86
CA VAL A 123 -0.97 -7.65 12.05
C VAL A 123 -0.92 -8.94 12.87
N ARG A 124 -1.03 -10.11 12.22
CA ARG A 124 -0.92 -11.41 12.90
C ARG A 124 0.41 -11.57 13.62
N GLU A 125 1.52 -11.34 12.93
CA GLU A 125 2.86 -11.52 13.48
C GLU A 125 3.10 -10.61 14.68
N ASP A 126 2.65 -9.35 14.63
CA ASP A 126 2.77 -8.44 15.75
C ASP A 126 1.91 -8.84 16.95
N SER A 127 0.63 -9.18 16.71
CA SER A 127 -0.29 -9.62 17.76
C SER A 127 0.19 -10.91 18.42
N GLU A 128 0.61 -11.92 17.64
CA GLU A 128 1.14 -13.17 18.15
C GLU A 128 2.42 -12.96 18.97
N ARG A 129 3.32 -12.07 18.52
CA ARG A 129 4.54 -11.71 19.25
C ARG A 129 4.22 -11.05 20.60
N ARG A 130 3.27 -10.11 20.64
CA ARG A 130 2.82 -9.44 21.87
C ARG A 130 2.18 -10.44 22.83
N LEU A 131 1.29 -11.30 22.33
CA LEU A 131 0.65 -12.37 23.09
C LEU A 131 1.67 -13.37 23.66
N GLU A 132 2.67 -13.77 22.88
CA GLU A 132 3.76 -14.64 23.34
C GLU A 132 4.59 -14.00 24.47
N ALA A 133 4.86 -12.70 24.37
CA ALA A 133 5.56 -11.98 25.43
C ALA A 133 4.75 -11.94 26.75
N ILE A 134 3.42 -11.79 26.65
CA ILE A 134 2.50 -11.83 27.81
C ILE A 134 2.51 -13.22 28.46
N ALA A 135 2.39 -14.30 27.67
CA ALA A 135 2.42 -15.67 28.18
C ALA A 135 3.73 -16.01 28.92
N LYS A 136 4.87 -15.50 28.44
CA LYS A 136 6.18 -15.66 29.09
C LYS A 136 6.28 -14.90 30.42
N ARG A 137 5.67 -13.71 30.52
CA ARG A 137 5.73 -12.85 31.73
C ARG A 137 4.90 -13.36 32.92
N GLY A 138 3.83 -14.10 32.65
CA GLY A 138 2.89 -14.54 33.69
C GLY A 138 3.20 -15.91 34.30
N GLY A 139 3.80 -16.84 33.54
CA GLY A 139 4.15 -18.19 34.02
C GLY A 139 2.96 -19.10 34.39
N ASP A 140 1.75 -18.55 34.48
CA ASP A 140 0.51 -19.21 34.90
C ASP A 140 -0.14 -20.04 33.77
N PRO A 141 -0.55 -21.29 34.02
CA PRO A 141 -1.19 -22.15 33.02
C PRO A 141 -2.52 -21.61 32.48
N GLU A 142 -3.35 -20.98 33.30
CA GLU A 142 -4.64 -20.44 32.85
C GLU A 142 -4.43 -19.22 31.96
N LEU A 143 -3.48 -18.34 32.30
CA LEU A 143 -3.10 -17.23 31.43
C LEU A 143 -2.58 -17.73 30.08
N ARG A 144 -1.78 -18.81 30.06
CA ARG A 144 -1.29 -19.41 28.79
C ARG A 144 -2.45 -19.94 27.94
N LYS A 145 -3.45 -20.56 28.57
CA LYS A 145 -4.66 -21.05 27.90
C LYS A 145 -5.48 -19.90 27.33
N TYR A 146 -5.63 -18.82 28.09
CA TYR A 146 -6.31 -17.60 27.62
C TYR A 146 -5.58 -16.96 26.44
N VAL A 147 -4.25 -16.80 26.54
CA VAL A 147 -3.41 -16.28 25.46
C VAL A 147 -3.49 -17.16 24.21
N ALA A 148 -3.53 -18.49 24.36
CA ALA A 148 -3.73 -19.40 23.23
C ALA A 148 -5.08 -19.14 22.53
N GLY A 149 -6.16 -18.98 23.31
CA GLY A 149 -7.47 -18.60 22.77
C GLY A 149 -7.45 -17.24 22.06
N CYS A 150 -6.66 -16.28 22.55
CA CYS A 150 -6.46 -15.01 21.86
C CYS A 150 -5.74 -15.20 20.51
N LYS A 151 -4.68 -16.02 20.46
CA LYS A 151 -3.98 -16.32 19.20
C LYS A 151 -4.89 -17.00 18.18
N ASP A 152 -5.77 -17.90 18.63
CA ASP A 152 -6.77 -18.54 17.76
C ASP A 152 -7.72 -17.49 17.17
N GLU A 153 -8.16 -16.50 17.94
CA GLU A 153 -9.03 -15.43 17.42
C GLU A 153 -8.26 -14.49 16.48
N VAL A 154 -7.00 -14.15 16.77
CA VAL A 154 -6.13 -13.41 15.82
C VAL A 154 -6.03 -14.16 14.49
N PHE A 155 -5.78 -15.47 14.54
CA PHE A 155 -5.72 -16.31 13.34
C PHE A 155 -7.05 -16.28 12.56
N ARG A 156 -8.18 -16.42 13.26
CA ARG A 156 -9.50 -16.37 12.62
C ARG A 156 -9.78 -15.01 11.99
N SER A 157 -9.53 -13.92 12.70
CA SER A 157 -9.78 -12.55 12.22
C SER A 157 -8.92 -12.19 11.02
N THR A 158 -7.62 -12.51 11.07
CA THR A 158 -6.70 -12.31 9.94
C THR A 158 -7.09 -13.17 8.74
N TYR A 159 -7.53 -14.42 8.97
CA TYR A 159 -8.05 -15.28 7.91
C TYR A 159 -9.36 -14.76 7.30
N ARG A 160 -10.27 -14.18 8.10
CA ARG A 160 -11.50 -13.55 7.58
C ARG A 160 -11.17 -12.40 6.62
N LEU A 161 -10.22 -11.54 6.98
CA LEU A 161 -9.75 -10.45 6.09
C LEU A 161 -9.19 -11.03 4.79
N MET A 162 -8.25 -11.98 4.87
CA MET A 162 -7.68 -12.63 3.68
C MET A 162 -8.74 -13.29 2.79
N ARG A 163 -9.76 -13.93 3.39
CA ARG A 163 -10.83 -14.63 2.68
C ARG A 163 -11.75 -13.67 1.91
N ARG A 164 -12.00 -12.47 2.45
CA ARG A 164 -12.76 -11.42 1.74
C ARG A 164 -12.13 -11.03 0.40
N PHE A 165 -10.83 -11.27 0.25
CA PHE A 165 -10.07 -10.99 -0.97
C PHE A 165 -9.58 -12.26 -1.70
N ALA A 166 -10.18 -13.44 -1.43
CA ALA A 166 -9.65 -14.75 -1.89
C ALA A 166 -9.86 -15.10 -3.38
N GLU A 167 -10.69 -14.38 -4.14
CA GLU A 167 -11.11 -14.80 -5.50
C GLU A 167 -10.09 -14.55 -6.66
N ALA A 168 -8.76 -14.54 -6.48
CA ALA A 168 -7.84 -14.74 -7.65
C ALA A 168 -6.44 -15.21 -7.23
N ARG A 169 -5.65 -15.53 -8.26
CA ARG A 169 -4.51 -16.44 -8.32
C ARG A 169 -3.28 -16.04 -7.47
N SER A 170 -2.28 -16.91 -7.53
CA SER A 170 -0.94 -16.77 -6.97
C SER A 170 -0.19 -15.59 -7.62
N LEU A 171 0.27 -14.66 -6.78
CA LEU A 171 0.95 -13.41 -7.16
C LEU A 171 2.36 -13.63 -7.72
N LEU A 172 2.84 -12.70 -8.57
CA LEU A 172 4.23 -12.66 -9.01
C LEU A 172 5.13 -12.05 -7.91
N HIS A 173 6.41 -12.41 -7.92
CA HIS A 173 7.34 -12.12 -6.81
C HIS A 173 7.73 -10.63 -6.68
N GLU A 174 7.62 -9.86 -7.78
CA GLU A 174 7.94 -8.43 -7.80
C GLU A 174 6.82 -7.56 -7.21
N GLU A 175 5.55 -7.92 -7.49
CA GLU A 175 4.34 -7.27 -6.93
C GLU A 175 4.28 -7.36 -5.40
N VAL A 176 4.89 -8.41 -4.83
CA VAL A 176 5.00 -8.62 -3.38
C VAL A 176 5.92 -7.58 -2.72
N ARG A 177 6.94 -7.05 -3.41
CA ARG A 177 7.95 -6.16 -2.79
C ARG A 177 7.43 -4.74 -2.56
N THR A 178 6.83 -4.14 -3.58
CA THR A 178 6.22 -2.80 -3.55
C THR A 178 5.03 -2.78 -2.58
N THR A 179 4.16 -3.77 -2.71
CA THR A 179 3.04 -4.00 -1.79
C THR A 179 3.46 -4.14 -0.33
N ARG A 180 4.59 -4.82 -0.08
CA ARG A 180 5.11 -4.98 1.27
C ARG A 180 5.63 -3.66 1.85
N ALA A 181 6.24 -2.80 1.04
CA ALA A 181 6.70 -1.49 1.52
C ALA A 181 5.52 -0.59 1.93
N GLU A 182 4.46 -0.57 1.13
CA GLU A 182 3.25 0.19 1.44
C GLU A 182 2.51 -0.37 2.67
N ALA A 183 2.37 -1.69 2.76
CA ALA A 183 1.79 -2.35 3.92
C ALA A 183 2.54 -2.04 5.21
N ASN A 184 3.88 -2.00 5.18
CA ASN A 184 4.69 -1.62 6.34
C ASN A 184 4.46 -0.15 6.72
N ASN A 185 4.46 0.78 5.76
CA ASN A 185 4.18 2.20 6.02
C ASN A 185 2.80 2.42 6.64
N ILE A 186 1.78 1.72 6.16
CA ILE A 186 0.43 1.77 6.71
C ILE A 186 0.42 1.21 8.14
N PHE A 187 1.04 0.06 8.34
CA PHE A 187 1.10 -0.59 9.64
C PHE A 187 1.82 0.27 10.69
N ASP A 188 2.90 0.95 10.31
CA ASP A 188 3.62 1.87 11.19
C ASP A 188 2.78 3.10 11.59
N ARG A 189 1.96 3.61 10.67
CA ARG A 189 0.99 4.70 10.96
C ARG A 189 -0.13 4.24 11.88
N LEU A 190 -0.61 3.01 11.73
CA LEU A 190 -1.63 2.44 12.62
C LEU A 190 -1.08 2.28 14.05
N LYS A 191 0.19 1.91 14.19
CA LYS A 191 0.87 1.85 15.48
C LYS A 191 1.11 3.21 16.11
N ASN A 192 1.38 4.21 15.28
CA ASN A 192 1.73 5.57 15.70
C ASN A 192 0.86 6.57 14.95
N PRO A 193 -0.44 6.68 15.31
CA PRO A 193 -1.34 7.62 14.65
C PRO A 193 -0.76 9.03 14.81
N PRO A 194 -0.74 9.85 13.74
CA PRO A 194 -0.27 11.21 13.83
C PRO A 194 -1.11 11.95 14.88
N VAL A 195 -0.44 12.64 15.81
CA VAL A 195 -1.12 13.51 16.77
C VAL A 195 -1.73 14.65 15.98
N GLU A 196 -3.06 14.73 15.94
CA GLU A 196 -3.77 15.87 15.35
C GLU A 196 -3.30 17.14 16.07
N GLN A 197 -2.72 18.07 15.32
CA GLN A 197 -2.38 19.42 15.78
C GLN A 197 -3.55 20.36 15.58
#